data_AF-A0A662KIT7-F1
#
_entry.id   AF-A0A662KIT7-F1
#
_cell.length_a   1.000
_cell.length_b   1.000
_cell.length_c   1.000
_cell.angle_alpha   90.00
_cell.angle_beta   90.00
_cell.angle_gamma   90.00
#
_symmetry.space_group_name_H-M   'P 1'
#
loop_
_entity.id
_entity.type
_entity.pdbx_description
1 polymer ?
#
loop_
_entity_poly.entity_id
_entity_poly.type
_entity_poly.pdbx_seq_one_letter_code
_entity_poly.pdbx_strand_id
1 'polypeptide(L)' 'IALFFKRLLIKRENPAKVREDVVSFKKNYRKIHYCFYEGKDPYEFIELVEV' A
#
# COMPACT_ATOMS: atom_id res chain seq x y z
N ILE A 1 -9.87 4.26 2.21
CA ILE A 1 -9.77 2.90 2.83
C ILE A 1 -11.14 2.35 3.23
N ALA A 2 -11.96 3.06 4.03
CA ALA A 2 -13.28 2.59 4.48
C ALA A 2 -14.21 2.03 3.36
N LEU A 3 -14.12 2.60 2.16
CA LEU A 3 -14.88 2.13 1.00
C LEU A 3 -14.53 0.68 0.59
N PHE A 4 -13.27 0.27 0.70
CA PHE A 4 -12.85 -1.12 0.42
C PHE A 4 -13.45 -2.10 1.44
N PHE A 5 -13.50 -1.72 2.72
CA PHE A 5 -14.16 -2.52 3.75
C PHE A 5 -15.66 -2.65 3.49
N LYS A 6 -16.35 -1.57 3.10
CA LYS A 6 -17.76 -1.60 2.71
C LYS A 6 -18.01 -2.55 1.53
N ARG A 7 -17.14 -2.55 0.52
CA ARG A 7 -17.25 -3.43 -0.66
C ARG A 7 -17.16 -4.91 -0.29
N LEU A 8 -16.32 -5.26 0.68
CA LEU A 8 -16.17 -6.64 1.16
C LEU A 8 -17.32 -7.04 2.10
N LEU A 9 -17.56 -6.27 3.16
CA LEU A 9 -18.45 -6.67 4.26
C LEU A 9 -19.93 -6.50 3.93
N ILE A 10 -20.29 -5.39 3.26
CA ILE A 10 -21.69 -5.05 2.98
C ILE A 10 -22.07 -5.54 1.58
N LYS A 11 -21.27 -5.21 0.56
CA LYS A 11 -21.58 -5.56 -0.84
C LYS A 11 -21.19 -6.99 -1.22
N ARG A 12 -20.39 -7.69 -0.40
CA ARG A 12 -19.88 -9.05 -0.68
C ARG A 12 -19.23 -9.20 -2.06
N GLU A 13 -18.52 -8.16 -2.51
CA GLU A 13 -17.76 -8.24 -3.76
C GLU A 13 -16.63 -9.28 -3.67
N ASN A 14 -16.23 -9.84 -4.82
CA ASN A 14 -15.16 -10.82 -4.87
C ASN A 14 -13.84 -10.22 -4.30
N PRO A 15 -13.24 -10.84 -3.28
CA PRO A 15 -12.00 -10.36 -2.65
C PRO A 15 -10.83 -10.19 -3.62
N ALA A 16 -10.75 -11.00 -4.68
CA ALA A 16 -9.67 -10.91 -5.67
C ALA A 16 -9.68 -9.57 -6.41
N LYS A 17 -10.85 -9.08 -6.81
CA LYS A 17 -10.99 -7.77 -7.47
C LYS A 17 -10.68 -6.63 -6.52
N VAL A 18 -11.19 -6.68 -5.29
CA VAL A 18 -10.92 -5.66 -4.27
C VAL A 18 -9.43 -5.63 -3.92
N ARG A 19 -8.75 -6.78 -3.91
CA ARG A 19 -7.29 -6.86 -3.68
C ARG A 19 -6.52 -6.08 -4.76
N GLU A 20 -6.86 -6.25 -6.03
CA GLU A 20 -6.20 -5.52 -7.13
C GLU A 20 -6.34 -4.01 -6.96
N ASP A 21 -7.55 -3.54 -6.61
CA ASP A 21 -7.82 -2.13 -6.35
C ASP A 21 -7.06 -1.59 -5.12
N VAL A 22 -6.92 -2.40 -4.07
CA VAL A 22 -6.15 -2.02 -2.88
C VAL A 22 -4.65 -1.94 -3.20
N VAL A 23 -4.13 -2.86 -4.01
CA VAL A 23 -2.73 -2.85 -4.45
C VAL A 23 -2.46 -1.62 -5.31
N SER A 24 -3.34 -1.28 -6.25
CA SER A 24 -3.20 -0.08 -7.08
C SER A 24 -3.28 1.20 -6.24
N PHE A 25 -4.22 1.28 -5.29
CA PHE A 25 -4.32 2.38 -4.34
C PHE A 25 -3.03 2.55 -3.52
N LYS A 26 -2.49 1.46 -2.96
CA LYS A 26 -1.26 1.49 -2.14
C LYS A 26 -0.05 2.04 -2.90
N LYS A 27 0.08 1.74 -4.21
CA LYS A 27 1.19 2.23 -5.04
C LYS A 27 1.28 3.76 -5.09
N ASN A 28 0.16 4.46 -4.95
CA ASN A 28 0.12 5.92 -4.98
C ASN A 28 0.66 6.57 -3.68
N TYR A 29 0.80 5.80 -2.60
CA TYR A 29 1.19 6.28 -1.27
C TYR A 29 2.48 5.62 -0.79
N ARG A 30 3.52 5.67 -1.64
CA ARG A 30 4.86 5.11 -1.35
C ARG A 30 5.86 6.13 -0.81
N LYS A 31 5.42 7.32 -0.40
CA LYS A 31 6.29 8.32 0.22
C LYS A 31 5.95 8.42 1.69
N ILE A 32 6.96 8.23 2.55
CA ILE A 32 6.81 8.49 3.98
C ILE A 32 6.83 10.00 4.18
N HIS A 33 5.80 10.52 4.82
CA HIS A 33 5.67 11.93 5.20
C HIS A 33 5.92 12.12 6.69
N TYR A 34 6.27 13.34 7.10
CA TYR A 34 6.47 13.72 8.51
C TYR A 34 7.61 12.96 9.23
N CYS A 35 8.74 12.77 8.55
CA CYS A 35 9.95 12.13 9.09
C CYS A 35 11.21 12.90 8.69
N PHE A 36 12.31 12.76 9.45
CA PHE A 36 13.59 13.42 9.13
C PHE A 36 14.15 13.04 7.75
N TYR A 37 13.82 11.84 7.25
CA TYR A 37 14.18 11.35 5.91
C TYR A 37 12.92 11.20 5.04
N GLU A 38 12.15 12.27 4.90
CA GLU A 38 10.95 12.31 4.06
C GLU A 38 11.28 12.00 2.59
N GLY A 39 10.36 11.29 1.91
CA GLY A 39 10.45 11.01 0.48
C GLY A 39 11.15 9.71 0.07
N LYS A 40 11.71 8.93 1.01
CA LYS A 40 12.19 7.56 0.74
C LYS A 40 11.04 6.57 0.56
N ASP A 41 11.25 5.52 -0.24
CA ASP A 41 10.28 4.41 -0.35
C ASP A 41 10.34 3.58 0.95
N PRO A 42 9.22 3.40 1.66
CA PRO A 42 9.19 2.61 2.90
C PRO A 42 9.56 1.13 2.71
N TYR A 43 9.55 0.63 1.49
CA TYR A 43 9.87 -0.76 1.16
C TYR A 43 11.20 -0.91 0.41
N GLU A 44 12.02 0.15 0.39
CA GLU A 44 13.38 0.06 -0.14
C GLU A 44 14.19 -0.98 0.64
N PHE A 45 14.78 -1.93 -0.08
CA PHE A 45 15.67 -2.93 0.51
C PHE A 45 17.08 -2.35 0.58
N ILE A 46 17.62 -2.23 1.79
CA ILE A 46 18.96 -1.68 2.02
C ILE A 46 19.91 -2.86 2.22
N GLU A 47 20.76 -3.11 1.23
CA GLU A 47 21.88 -4.05 1.37
C GLU A 47 23.01 -3.39 2.16
N LEU A 48 23.51 -4.09 3.18
CA LEU A 48 24.52 -3.57 4.09
C LEU A 48 25.95 -4.03 3.72
N VAL A 49 26.09 -4.95 2.76
CA VAL A 49 27.37 -5.53 2.35
C VAL A 49 27.31 -5.84 0.84
N GLU A 50 28.19 -5.23 0.05
CA GLU A 50 28.48 -5.68 -1.32
C GLU A 50 29.37 -6.94 -1.22
N VAL A 51 28.90 -8.05 -1.79
CA VAL A 51 29.70 -9.29 -1.94
C VAL A 51 30.45 -9.26 -3.27
#